data_AF-A0A673KYE5-F1
#
_entry.id   AF-A0A673KYE5-F1
#
_cell.length_a   1.000
_cell.length_b   1.000
_cell.length_c   1.000
_cell.angle_alpha   90.00
_cell.angle_beta   90.00
_cell.angle_gamma   90.00
#
_symmetry.space_group_name_H-M   'P 1'
#
loop_
_entity.id
_entity.type
_entity.pdbx_description
1 polymer ?
#
loop_
_entity_poly.entity_id
_entity_poly.type
_entity_poly.pdbx_seq_one_letter_code
_entity_poly.pdbx_strand_id
1 'polypeptide(L)'
;MDPKHKKLLRSQRLFLAEELLVDDMIIQYLYQEEILTERHLEEIQSESSNRKKTLKLLDILPTRGSRAFHHFIQSLEKDFPWIKDKLLRLVTFLTVFVVWFCAVIISMRCACVTTYCTSEIIRFFLNRLAARLSSEWKSVLLDLGLSAADLYRCSAEHPLAVQSQVLAGLVMWTQRNGREATVRRLLQSLQAADIPPSVLQQVFV
;
A
#
# COMPACT_ATOMS: atom_id res chain seq x y z
N MET A 1 -11.78 -14.22 2.76
CA MET A 1 -11.22 -13.12 1.96
C MET A 1 -9.72 -13.20 2.03
N ASP A 2 -8.98 -12.96 0.94
CA ASP A 2 -7.51 -13.00 0.98
C ASP A 2 -6.95 -12.00 2.00
N PRO A 3 -5.86 -12.33 2.70
CA PRO A 3 -5.27 -11.46 3.71
C PRO A 3 -4.86 -10.09 3.13
N LYS A 4 -4.51 -10.05 1.83
CA LYS A 4 -4.18 -8.81 1.09
C LYS A 4 -5.39 -7.88 1.00
N HIS A 5 -6.55 -8.41 0.62
CA HIS A 5 -7.81 -7.65 0.54
C HIS A 5 -8.27 -7.19 1.93
N LYS A 6 -8.09 -8.03 2.97
CA LYS A 6 -8.44 -7.65 4.37
C LYS A 6 -7.65 -6.43 4.83
N LYS A 7 -6.35 -6.42 4.57
CA LYS A 7 -5.47 -5.29 4.92
C LYS A 7 -5.80 -4.04 4.13
N LEU A 8 -6.11 -4.19 2.84
CA LEU A 8 -6.54 -3.08 2.00
C LEU A 8 -7.82 -2.43 2.53
N LEU A 9 -8.86 -3.22 2.82
CA LEU A 9 -10.10 -2.69 3.39
C LEU A 9 -9.87 -2.04 4.76
N ARG A 10 -8.96 -2.59 5.57
CA ARG A 10 -8.61 -2.01 6.88
C ARG A 10 -7.89 -0.67 6.74
N SER A 11 -6.98 -0.52 5.77
CA SER A 11 -6.26 0.75 5.55
C SER A 11 -7.14 1.81 4.90
N GLN A 12 -8.06 1.41 4.00
CA GLN A 12 -9.01 2.31 3.35
C GLN A 12 -10.31 2.50 4.15
N ARG A 13 -10.42 1.93 5.37
CA ARG A 13 -11.66 1.90 6.14
C ARG A 13 -12.26 3.29 6.39
N LEU A 14 -11.42 4.25 6.78
CA LEU A 14 -11.86 5.62 7.04
C LEU A 14 -12.32 6.32 5.75
N PHE A 15 -11.53 6.19 4.69
CA PHE A 15 -11.84 6.73 3.37
C PHE A 15 -13.17 6.19 2.84
N LEU A 16 -13.36 4.86 2.90
CA LEU A 16 -14.59 4.22 2.45
C LEU A 16 -15.79 4.65 3.29
N ALA A 17 -15.63 4.81 4.60
CA ALA A 17 -16.73 5.21 5.47
C ALA A 17 -17.24 6.64 5.21
N GLU A 18 -16.43 7.50 4.58
CA GLU A 18 -16.79 8.88 4.23
C GLU A 18 -17.29 9.00 2.78
N GLU A 19 -16.69 8.25 1.86
CA GLU A 19 -16.97 8.37 0.42
C GLU A 19 -18.01 7.36 -0.09
N LEU A 20 -18.17 6.22 0.57
CA LEU A 20 -19.11 5.19 0.15
C LEU A 20 -20.47 5.42 0.80
N LEU A 21 -21.48 5.61 -0.03
CA LEU A 21 -22.87 5.51 0.40
C LEU A 21 -23.34 4.07 0.16
N VAL A 22 -23.58 3.35 1.26
CA VAL A 22 -24.17 2.01 1.20
C VAL A 22 -25.67 2.17 0.96
N ASP A 23 -26.04 2.16 -0.31
CA ASP A 23 -27.43 2.12 -0.76
C ASP A 23 -27.98 0.69 -0.69
N ASP A 24 -29.30 0.57 -0.52
CA ASP A 24 -29.98 -0.74 -0.44
C ASP A 24 -29.69 -1.61 -1.65
N MET A 25 -29.44 -1.03 -2.83
CA MET A 25 -29.05 -1.77 -4.04
C MET A 25 -27.76 -2.57 -3.86
N ILE A 26 -26.75 -1.99 -3.21
CA ILE A 26 -25.49 -2.67 -2.93
C ILE A 26 -25.73 -3.83 -1.95
N ILE A 27 -26.52 -3.59 -0.91
CA ILE A 27 -26.78 -4.61 0.11
C ILE A 27 -27.62 -5.76 -0.47
N GLN A 28 -28.64 -5.45 -1.28
CA GLN A 28 -29.48 -6.43 -1.97
C GLN A 28 -28.68 -7.27 -2.96
N TYR A 29 -27.80 -6.64 -3.75
CA TYR A 29 -26.92 -7.38 -4.66
C TYR A 29 -26.01 -8.35 -3.87
N LEU A 30 -25.40 -7.89 -2.79
CA LEU A 30 -24.54 -8.75 -1.95
C LEU A 30 -25.31 -9.86 -1.23
N TYR A 31 -26.59 -9.64 -0.94
CA TYR A 31 -27.47 -10.68 -0.41
C TYR A 31 -27.82 -11.72 -1.48
N GLN A 32 -28.12 -11.28 -2.70
CA GLN A 32 -28.41 -12.16 -3.84
C GLN A 32 -27.21 -13.06 -4.19
N GLU A 33 -25.99 -12.52 -4.09
CA GLU A 33 -24.75 -13.28 -4.29
C GLU A 33 -24.35 -14.13 -3.05
N GLU A 34 -25.24 -14.29 -2.07
CA GLU A 34 -25.07 -15.06 -0.83
C GLU A 34 -23.85 -14.62 0.02
N ILE A 35 -23.35 -13.40 -0.21
CA ILE A 35 -22.26 -12.82 0.59
C ILE A 35 -22.79 -12.29 1.92
N LEU A 36 -23.98 -11.71 1.92
CA LEU A 36 -24.68 -11.28 3.14
C LEU A 36 -25.80 -12.27 3.48
N THR A 37 -26.13 -12.34 4.76
CA THR A 37 -27.30 -13.11 5.24
C THR A 37 -28.35 -12.13 5.73
N GLU A 38 -29.59 -12.60 5.89
CA GLU A 38 -30.71 -11.79 6.38
C GLU A 38 -30.38 -11.05 7.70
N ARG A 39 -29.75 -11.74 8.66
CA ARG A 39 -29.27 -11.11 9.89
C ARG A 39 -28.33 -9.91 9.66
N HIS A 40 -27.45 -9.98 8.66
CA HIS A 40 -26.55 -8.87 8.34
C HIS A 40 -27.26 -7.72 7.64
N LEU A 41 -28.28 -8.02 6.83
CA LEU A 41 -29.13 -6.99 6.24
C LEU A 41 -29.80 -6.18 7.36
N GLU A 42 -30.42 -6.85 8.32
CA GLU A 42 -31.06 -6.21 9.47
C GLU A 42 -30.07 -5.39 10.29
N GLU A 43 -28.90 -5.96 10.61
CA GLU A 43 -27.84 -5.25 11.33
C GLU A 43 -27.39 -3.99 10.60
N ILE A 44 -27.16 -4.06 9.28
CA ILE A 44 -26.74 -2.90 8.49
C ILE A 44 -27.88 -1.88 8.37
N GLN A 45 -29.12 -2.32 8.14
CA GLN A 45 -30.27 -1.41 8.01
C GLN A 45 -30.64 -0.73 9.34
N SER A 46 -30.36 -1.38 10.48
CA SER A 46 -30.59 -0.82 11.81
C SER A 46 -29.70 0.38 12.15
N GLU A 47 -28.60 0.57 11.43
CA GLU A 47 -27.68 1.68 11.67
C GLU A 47 -28.26 3.03 11.21
N SER A 48 -28.12 4.04 12.07
CA SER A 48 -28.73 5.36 11.86
C SER A 48 -28.00 6.25 10.85
N SER A 49 -26.72 6.01 10.57
CA SER A 49 -25.95 6.81 9.63
C SER A 49 -25.29 5.95 8.55
N ASN A 50 -25.21 6.48 7.33
CA ASN A 50 -24.59 5.78 6.21
C ASN A 50 -23.13 5.40 6.53
N ARG A 51 -22.38 6.30 7.17
CA ARG A 51 -21.04 6.01 7.68
C ARG A 51 -20.98 4.76 8.56
N LYS A 52 -21.94 4.58 9.48
CA LYS A 52 -22.01 3.38 10.34
C LYS A 52 -22.41 2.14 9.55
N LYS A 53 -23.35 2.27 8.61
CA LYS A 53 -23.71 1.20 7.65
C LYS A 53 -22.48 0.69 6.91
N THR A 54 -21.69 1.61 6.36
CA THR A 54 -20.43 1.30 5.67
C THR A 54 -19.44 0.59 6.57
N LEU A 55 -19.25 1.08 7.80
CA LEU A 55 -18.33 0.45 8.75
C LEU A 55 -18.77 -0.97 9.12
N LYS A 56 -20.06 -1.19 9.35
CA LYS A 56 -20.63 -2.52 9.61
C LYS A 56 -20.45 -3.45 8.43
N LEU A 57 -20.74 -2.99 7.21
CA LEU A 57 -20.51 -3.77 5.99
C LEU A 57 -19.03 -4.17 5.87
N LEU A 58 -18.11 -3.24 6.11
CA LEU A 58 -16.65 -3.48 6.08
C LEU A 58 -16.17 -4.42 7.21
N ASP A 59 -16.90 -4.54 8.32
CA ASP A 59 -16.62 -5.54 9.37
C ASP A 59 -17.09 -6.94 8.99
N ILE A 60 -18.20 -7.03 8.27
CA ILE A 60 -18.80 -8.31 7.87
C ILE A 60 -18.03 -8.91 6.68
N LEU A 61 -17.68 -8.12 5.66
CA LEU A 61 -17.03 -8.58 4.43
C LEU A 61 -15.79 -9.50 4.63
N PRO A 62 -14.85 -9.20 5.57
CA PRO A 62 -13.69 -10.06 5.84
C PRO A 62 -14.03 -11.50 6.28
N THR A 63 -15.21 -11.72 6.85
CA THR A 63 -15.67 -13.03 7.36
C THR A 63 -16.25 -13.94 6.27
N ARG A 64 -16.68 -13.38 5.13
CA ARG A 64 -17.50 -14.05 4.09
C ARG A 64 -16.73 -14.81 3.00
N GLY A 65 -15.45 -15.10 3.19
CA GLY A 65 -14.69 -15.90 2.22
C GLY A 65 -14.03 -15.10 1.08
N SER A 66 -13.33 -15.79 0.17
CA SER A 66 -12.45 -15.17 -0.86
C SER A 66 -13.21 -14.38 -1.92
N ARG A 67 -14.44 -14.81 -2.25
CA ARG A 67 -15.30 -14.20 -3.28
C ARG A 67 -15.94 -12.88 -2.86
N ALA A 68 -16.10 -12.65 -1.55
CA ALA A 68 -16.75 -11.45 -1.00
C ALA A 68 -16.15 -10.13 -1.51
N PHE A 69 -14.82 -10.07 -1.67
CA PHE A 69 -14.16 -8.88 -2.20
C PHE A 69 -14.53 -8.63 -3.67
N HIS A 70 -14.62 -9.68 -4.49
CA HIS A 70 -14.93 -9.52 -5.91
C HIS A 70 -16.36 -9.01 -6.12
N HIS A 71 -17.34 -9.63 -5.45
CA HIS A 71 -18.73 -9.18 -5.52
C HIS A 71 -18.93 -7.79 -4.91
N PHE A 72 -18.19 -7.44 -3.86
CA PHE A 72 -18.17 -6.06 -3.35
C PHE A 72 -17.64 -5.07 -4.39
N ILE A 73 -16.56 -5.39 -5.10
CA ILE A 73 -16.08 -4.51 -6.18
C ILE A 73 -17.09 -4.42 -7.33
N GLN A 74 -17.76 -5.52 -7.66
CA GLN A 74 -18.80 -5.57 -8.69
C GLN A 74 -20.03 -4.75 -8.29
N SER A 75 -20.42 -4.77 -7.00
CA SER A 75 -21.52 -3.93 -6.49
C SER A 75 -21.20 -2.44 -6.59
N LEU A 76 -19.92 -2.06 -6.48
CA LEU A 76 -19.47 -0.67 -6.61
C LEU A 76 -19.34 -0.20 -8.07
N GLU A 77 -19.40 -1.10 -9.05
CA GLU A 77 -19.15 -0.76 -10.45
C GLU A 77 -20.16 0.24 -11.03
N LYS A 78 -21.41 0.17 -10.57
CA LYS A 78 -22.49 0.99 -11.09
C LYS A 78 -22.48 2.39 -10.47
N ASP A 79 -22.39 2.46 -9.14
CA ASP A 79 -22.62 3.71 -8.39
C ASP A 79 -21.31 4.41 -7.98
N PHE A 80 -20.23 3.65 -7.81
CA PHE A 80 -18.95 4.16 -7.30
C PHE A 80 -17.74 3.65 -8.13
N PRO A 81 -17.71 3.88 -9.45
CA PRO A 81 -16.63 3.40 -10.31
C PRO A 81 -15.25 3.91 -9.86
N TRP A 82 -15.17 5.13 -9.32
CA TRP A 82 -13.90 5.70 -8.83
C TRP A 82 -13.37 4.97 -7.59
N ILE A 83 -14.25 4.47 -6.71
CA ILE A 83 -13.86 3.69 -5.53
C ILE A 83 -13.36 2.33 -5.99
N LYS A 84 -14.07 1.67 -6.91
CA LYS A 84 -13.64 0.42 -7.56
C LYS A 84 -12.24 0.57 -8.16
N ASP A 85 -12.02 1.59 -9.00
CA ASP A 85 -10.75 1.83 -9.67
C ASP A 85 -9.61 2.10 -8.69
N LYS A 86 -9.89 2.83 -7.61
CA LYS A 86 -8.91 3.08 -6.55
C LYS A 86 -8.54 1.79 -5.83
N LEU A 87 -9.53 0.99 -5.43
CA LEU A 87 -9.30 -0.29 -4.76
C LEU A 87 -8.56 -1.27 -5.67
N LEU A 88 -8.95 -1.40 -6.94
CA LEU A 88 -8.28 -2.26 -7.91
C LEU A 88 -6.85 -1.80 -8.17
N ARG A 89 -6.59 -0.49 -8.31
CA ARG A 89 -5.21 0.04 -8.41
C ARG A 89 -4.36 -0.36 -7.21
N LEU A 90 -4.90 -0.26 -5.99
CA LEU A 90 -4.18 -0.66 -4.79
C LEU A 90 -3.97 -2.18 -4.69
N VAL A 91 -4.92 -3.00 -5.13
CA VAL A 91 -4.75 -4.46 -5.21
C VAL A 91 -3.68 -4.81 -6.24
N THR A 92 -3.77 -4.27 -7.45
CA THR A 92 -2.79 -4.48 -8.53
C THR A 92 -1.40 -4.02 -8.11
N PHE A 93 -1.32 -2.89 -7.41
CA PHE A 93 -0.07 -2.42 -6.82
C PHE A 93 0.51 -3.44 -5.85
N LEU A 94 -0.29 -3.96 -4.91
CA LEU A 94 0.16 -4.95 -3.94
C LEU A 94 0.52 -6.29 -4.59
N THR A 95 -0.16 -6.71 -5.66
CA THR A 95 0.15 -7.97 -6.36
C THR A 95 1.40 -7.84 -7.20
N VAL A 96 1.52 -6.79 -8.02
CA VAL A 96 2.71 -6.52 -8.84
C VAL A 96 3.92 -6.33 -7.94
N PHE A 97 3.79 -5.59 -6.84
CA PHE A 97 4.88 -5.37 -5.91
C PHE A 97 5.35 -6.67 -5.23
N VAL A 98 4.43 -7.54 -4.81
CA VAL A 98 4.78 -8.84 -4.21
C VAL A 98 5.39 -9.80 -5.23
N VAL A 99 4.86 -9.87 -6.46
CA VAL A 99 5.45 -10.71 -7.54
C VAL A 99 6.82 -10.19 -7.92
N TRP A 100 6.97 -8.87 -8.03
CA TRP A 100 8.24 -8.22 -8.27
C TRP A 100 9.26 -8.48 -7.15
N PHE A 101 8.85 -8.36 -5.89
CA PHE A 101 9.70 -8.65 -4.74
C PHE A 101 10.08 -10.13 -4.66
N CYS A 102 9.13 -11.05 -4.89
CA CYS A 102 9.42 -12.48 -4.99
C CYS A 102 10.38 -12.80 -6.14
N ALA A 103 10.25 -12.14 -7.29
CA ALA A 103 11.19 -12.30 -8.40
C ALA A 103 12.60 -11.77 -8.06
N VAL A 104 12.70 -10.66 -7.32
CA VAL A 104 13.97 -10.07 -6.88
C VAL A 104 14.67 -10.91 -5.79
N ILE A 105 13.91 -11.49 -4.86
CA ILE A 105 14.44 -12.30 -3.76
C ILE A 105 14.79 -13.73 -4.22
N ILE A 106 14.02 -14.32 -5.15
CA ILE A 106 14.15 -15.73 -5.54
C ILE A 106 15.02 -15.91 -6.80
N SER A 107 15.10 -14.91 -7.70
CA SER A 107 15.90 -15.04 -8.92
C SER A 107 16.91 -13.92 -9.06
N MET A 108 18.15 -14.26 -8.74
CA MET A 108 19.35 -13.63 -9.29
C MET A 108 19.46 -13.94 -10.80
N ARG A 109 18.46 -13.53 -11.59
CA ARG A 109 18.41 -13.47 -13.06
C ARG A 109 16.97 -13.15 -13.47
N CYS A 110 16.61 -11.88 -13.54
CA CYS A 110 15.43 -11.49 -14.31
C CYS A 110 15.67 -10.11 -14.94
N ALA A 111 15.91 -10.10 -16.25
CA ALA A 111 16.17 -8.92 -17.07
C ALA A 111 14.88 -8.12 -17.39
N CYS A 112 13.75 -8.45 -16.77
CA CYS A 112 12.43 -8.00 -17.22
C CYS A 112 11.88 -6.79 -16.42
N VAL A 113 12.62 -6.24 -15.46
CA VAL A 113 12.08 -5.18 -14.58
C VAL A 113 12.68 -3.80 -14.90
N THR A 114 12.32 -3.24 -16.04
CA THR A 114 12.67 -1.83 -16.33
C THR A 114 11.49 -0.97 -16.77
N THR A 115 10.27 -1.50 -16.91
CA THR A 115 9.24 -0.79 -17.71
C THR A 115 7.95 -0.32 -17.04
N TYR A 116 7.68 -0.59 -15.74
CA TYR A 116 6.40 -0.14 -15.14
C TYR A 116 6.48 0.44 -13.71
N CYS A 117 7.64 0.92 -13.27
CA CYS A 117 7.67 1.75 -12.06
C CYS A 117 7.19 3.16 -12.40
N THR A 118 5.89 3.43 -12.29
CA THR A 118 5.39 4.81 -12.31
C THR A 118 5.94 5.57 -11.09
N SER A 119 6.16 6.87 -11.23
CA SER A 119 6.79 7.72 -10.21
C SER A 119 6.07 7.69 -8.85
N GLU A 120 4.75 7.50 -8.83
CA GLU A 120 3.96 7.36 -7.60
C GLU A 120 4.29 6.08 -6.80
N ILE A 121 4.58 4.98 -7.49
CA ILE A 121 4.83 3.68 -6.88
C ILE A 121 6.15 3.70 -6.08
N ILE A 122 7.18 4.28 -6.69
CA ILE A 122 8.48 4.46 -6.06
C ILE A 122 8.32 5.37 -4.83
N ARG A 123 7.58 6.47 -4.94
CA ARG A 123 7.39 7.42 -3.83
C ARG A 123 6.69 6.81 -2.63
N PHE A 124 5.63 6.02 -2.84
CA PHE A 124 4.96 5.30 -1.74
C PHE A 124 5.92 4.34 -1.02
N PHE A 125 6.71 3.60 -1.80
CA PHE A 125 7.70 2.67 -1.27
C PHE A 125 8.80 3.39 -0.46
N LEU A 126 9.35 4.48 -0.99
CA LEU A 126 10.35 5.29 -0.30
C LEU A 126 9.81 5.91 0.99
N ASN A 127 8.57 6.40 0.99
CA ASN A 127 7.95 6.95 2.19
C ASN A 127 7.78 5.89 3.29
N ARG A 128 7.41 4.68 2.89
CA ARG A 128 7.22 3.57 3.82
C ARG A 128 8.53 3.00 4.35
N LEU A 129 9.58 2.99 3.53
CA LEU A 129 10.95 2.73 3.97
C LEU A 129 11.45 3.80 4.94
N ALA A 130 11.25 5.08 4.60
CA ALA A 130 11.69 6.20 5.41
C ALA A 130 11.05 6.20 6.81
N ALA A 131 9.81 5.72 6.94
CA ALA A 131 9.15 5.55 8.24
C ALA A 131 9.80 4.50 9.15
N ARG A 132 10.66 3.62 8.60
CA ARG A 132 11.26 2.50 9.32
C ARG A 132 12.78 2.59 9.42
N LEU A 133 13.40 3.29 8.49
CA LEU A 133 14.83 3.51 8.45
C LEU A 133 15.19 4.76 9.28
N SER A 134 15.31 4.61 10.60
CA SER A 134 15.54 5.75 11.51
C SER A 134 16.99 5.94 11.94
N SER A 135 17.77 4.87 12.13
CA SER A 135 19.18 4.97 12.59
C SER A 135 20.19 4.87 11.45
N GLU A 136 20.01 3.88 10.55
CA GLU A 136 21.01 3.54 9.52
C GLU A 136 20.81 4.24 8.17
N TRP A 137 19.93 5.23 8.10
CA TRP A 137 19.64 5.87 6.80
C TRP A 137 20.84 6.65 6.24
N LYS A 138 21.69 7.21 7.11
CA LYS A 138 22.86 7.98 6.68
C LYS A 138 23.92 7.09 6.03
N SER A 139 24.22 5.93 6.62
CA SER A 139 25.14 4.94 6.04
C SER A 139 24.61 4.41 4.72
N VAL A 140 23.33 4.04 4.68
CA VAL A 140 22.67 3.57 3.45
C VAL A 140 22.73 4.61 2.32
N LEU A 141 22.48 5.89 2.62
CA LEU A 141 22.51 6.94 1.61
C LEU A 141 23.94 7.30 1.16
N LEU A 142 24.94 7.22 2.06
CA LEU A 142 26.35 7.35 1.70
C LEU A 142 26.78 6.24 0.73
N ASP A 143 26.40 4.99 1.00
CA ASP A 143 26.70 3.84 0.13
C ASP A 143 26.01 3.94 -1.23
N LEU A 144 24.87 4.63 -1.29
CA LEU A 144 24.16 4.93 -2.54
C LEU A 144 24.81 6.05 -3.36
N GLY A 145 25.85 6.70 -2.83
CA GLY A 145 26.64 7.72 -3.52
C GLY A 145 26.19 9.16 -3.25
N LEU A 146 25.36 9.40 -2.24
CA LEU A 146 25.08 10.78 -1.79
C LEU A 146 26.24 11.30 -0.93
N SER A 147 26.51 12.60 -1.02
CA SER A 147 27.58 13.21 -0.22
C SER A 147 27.10 13.52 1.20
N ALA A 148 28.04 13.60 2.16
CA ALA A 148 27.74 14.03 3.52
C ALA A 148 27.13 15.45 3.57
N ALA A 149 27.47 16.31 2.61
CA ALA A 149 26.88 17.65 2.49
C ALA A 149 25.40 17.60 2.10
N ASP A 150 24.99 16.65 1.27
CA ASP A 150 23.58 16.45 0.90
C ASP A 150 22.77 15.95 2.08
N LEU A 151 23.32 15.02 2.87
CA LEU A 151 22.68 14.52 4.08
C LEU A 151 22.50 15.62 5.14
N TYR A 152 23.49 16.50 5.26
CA TYR A 152 23.40 17.66 6.14
C TYR A 152 22.28 18.60 5.67
N ARG A 153 22.17 18.87 4.36
CA ARG A 153 21.08 19.67 3.79
C ARG A 153 19.71 19.05 4.04
N CYS A 154 19.54 17.76 3.81
CA CYS A 154 18.28 17.06 4.12
C CYS A 154 17.94 17.11 5.62
N SER A 155 18.94 17.02 6.48
CA SER A 155 18.77 17.12 7.94
C SER A 155 18.35 18.54 8.36
N ALA A 156 18.93 19.56 7.72
CA ALA A 156 18.64 20.97 7.99
C ALA A 156 17.28 21.43 7.45
N GLU A 157 16.82 20.87 6.32
CA GLU A 157 15.51 21.16 5.73
C GLU A 157 14.34 20.57 6.55
N HIS A 158 14.56 19.46 7.24
CA HIS A 158 13.54 18.77 8.01
C HIS A 158 13.99 18.46 9.45
N PRO A 159 14.20 19.48 10.30
CA PRO A 159 14.81 19.31 11.62
C PRO A 159 13.95 18.51 12.61
N LEU A 160 12.63 18.45 12.41
CA LEU A 160 11.66 17.88 13.36
C LEU A 160 11.32 16.41 13.10
N ALA A 161 11.61 15.88 11.90
CA ALA A 161 11.13 14.56 11.49
C ALA A 161 12.20 13.76 10.73
N VAL A 162 12.76 12.75 11.39
CA VAL A 162 13.78 11.83 10.80
C VAL A 162 13.25 11.15 9.54
N GLN A 163 11.98 10.73 9.52
CA GLN A 163 11.35 10.16 8.33
C GLN A 163 11.37 11.12 7.13
N SER A 164 11.12 12.41 7.35
CA SER A 164 11.16 13.41 6.27
C SER A 164 12.57 13.63 5.77
N GLN A 165 13.58 13.60 6.65
CA GLN A 165 15.01 13.65 6.26
C GLN A 165 15.39 12.45 5.38
N VAL A 166 14.98 11.25 5.80
CA VAL A 166 15.26 9.99 5.08
C VAL A 166 14.57 9.99 3.72
N LEU A 167 13.28 10.38 3.68
CA LEU A 167 12.52 10.46 2.43
C LEU A 167 13.13 11.48 1.47
N ALA A 168 13.51 12.67 1.96
CA ALA A 168 14.16 13.70 1.15
C ALA A 168 15.48 13.17 0.54
N GLY A 169 16.31 12.49 1.35
CA GLY A 169 17.55 11.88 0.87
C GLY A 169 17.31 10.77 -0.17
N LEU A 170 16.34 9.89 0.06
CA LEU A 170 15.98 8.84 -0.90
C LEU A 170 15.42 9.42 -2.21
N VAL A 171 14.58 10.45 -2.12
CA VAL A 171 14.08 11.17 -3.31
C VAL A 171 15.23 11.83 -4.06
N MET A 172 16.17 12.47 -3.35
CA MET A 172 17.34 13.10 -3.95
C MET A 172 18.23 12.08 -4.68
N TRP A 173 18.44 10.90 -4.09
CA TRP A 173 19.13 9.79 -4.76
C TRP A 173 18.40 9.38 -6.05
N THR A 174 17.08 9.21 -6.01
CA THR A 174 16.32 8.85 -7.23
C THR A 174 16.39 9.91 -8.32
N GLN A 175 16.38 11.20 -7.94
CA GLN A 175 16.47 12.30 -8.89
C GLN A 175 17.87 12.42 -9.53
N ARG A 176 18.94 12.20 -8.75
CA ARG A 176 20.32 12.28 -9.25
C ARG A 176 20.73 11.07 -10.07
N ASN A 177 20.33 9.87 -9.65
CA ASN A 177 20.79 8.64 -10.28
C ASN A 177 19.84 8.13 -11.38
N GLY A 178 18.65 8.71 -11.54
CA GLY A 178 17.75 8.47 -12.68
C GLY A 178 17.53 6.98 -12.98
N ARG A 179 18.06 6.49 -14.11
CA ARG A 179 17.96 5.08 -14.53
C ARG A 179 18.86 4.11 -13.75
N GLU A 180 19.89 4.61 -13.08
CA GLU A 180 20.78 3.83 -12.22
C GLU A 180 20.26 3.71 -10.78
N ALA A 181 19.23 4.49 -10.42
CA ALA A 181 18.51 4.40 -9.16
C ALA A 181 17.62 3.14 -9.13
N THR A 182 18.26 1.98 -9.24
CA THR A 182 17.57 0.69 -9.23
C THR A 182 17.32 0.27 -7.79
N VAL A 183 16.16 -0.34 -7.56
CA VAL A 183 15.84 -0.86 -6.22
C VAL A 183 16.78 -2.00 -5.81
N ARG A 184 17.40 -2.68 -6.79
CA ARG A 184 18.46 -3.66 -6.52
C ARG A 184 19.64 -3.01 -5.78
N ARG A 185 20.09 -1.82 -6.21
CA ARG A 185 21.20 -1.09 -5.56
C ARG A 185 20.80 -0.63 -4.15
N LEU A 186 19.55 -0.20 -3.98
CA LEU A 186 18.97 0.14 -2.68
C LEU A 186 18.89 -1.07 -1.74
N LEU A 187 18.51 -2.24 -2.23
CA LEU A 187 18.49 -3.46 -1.43
C LEU A 187 19.89 -3.91 -1.02
N GLN A 188 20.87 -3.77 -1.91
CA GLN A 188 22.27 -4.08 -1.61
C GLN A 188 22.85 -3.18 -0.52
N SER A 189 22.57 -1.87 -0.55
CA SER A 189 23.02 -0.96 0.51
C SER A 189 22.27 -1.20 1.83
N LEU A 190 20.99 -1.57 1.79
CA LEU A 190 20.24 -1.95 2.99
C LEU A 190 20.76 -3.26 3.62
N GLN A 191 21.23 -4.21 2.80
CA GLN A 191 21.91 -5.42 3.28
C GLN A 191 23.30 -5.11 3.85
N ALA A 192 24.04 -4.19 3.24
CA ALA A 192 25.35 -3.76 3.74
C ALA A 192 25.25 -3.02 5.09
N ALA A 193 24.14 -2.32 5.33
CA ALA A 193 23.85 -1.65 6.60
C ALA A 193 23.27 -2.58 7.69
N ASP A 194 23.34 -3.90 7.49
CA ASP A 194 22.93 -4.95 8.44
C ASP A 194 21.46 -4.86 8.90
N ILE A 195 20.58 -4.33 8.05
CA ILE A 195 19.16 -4.18 8.36
C ILE A 195 18.46 -5.53 8.16
N PRO A 196 17.82 -6.09 9.21
CA PRO A 196 17.24 -7.41 9.12
C PRO A 196 16.10 -7.45 8.09
N PRO A 197 16.01 -8.52 7.28
CA PRO A 197 15.00 -8.67 6.23
C PRO A 197 13.56 -8.65 6.77
N SER A 198 13.37 -8.85 8.07
CA SER A 198 12.10 -8.71 8.78
C SER A 198 11.54 -7.27 8.72
N VAL A 199 12.40 -6.25 8.74
CA VAL A 199 11.99 -4.84 8.61
C VAL A 199 11.48 -4.58 7.20
N LEU A 200 12.13 -5.16 6.19
CA LEU A 200 11.67 -5.11 4.80
C LEU A 200 10.33 -5.81 4.63
N GLN A 201 10.14 -7.01 5.21
CA GLN A 201 8.86 -7.71 5.15
C GLN A 201 7.71 -6.89 5.78
N GLN A 202 7.96 -6.17 6.88
CA GLN A 202 6.95 -5.32 7.54
C GLN A 202 6.62 -4.02 6.78
N VAL A 203 7.55 -3.51 5.97
CA VAL A 203 7.28 -2.41 5.02
C VAL A 203 6.26 -2.85 3.95
N PHE A 204 6.02 -4.15 3.77
CA PHE A 204 5.12 -4.71 2.76
C PHE A 204 3.88 -5.44 3.31
N VAL A 205 3.73 -5.51 4.64
CA VAL A 205 2.57 -6.10 5.36
C VAL A 205 1.50 -5.06 5.62
#